data_AF-A0A1X3FMB6-F1
#
_entry.id   AF-A0A1X3FMB6-F1
#
_cell.length_a   1.000
_cell.length_b   1.000
_cell.length_c   1.000
_cell.angle_alpha   90.00
_cell.angle_beta   90.00
_cell.angle_gamma   90.00
#
_symmetry.space_group_name_H-M   'P 1'
#
loop_
_entity.id
_entity.type
_entity.pdbx_description
1 polymer ?
#
loop_
_entity_poly.entity_id
_entity_poly.type
_entity_poly.pdbx_seq_one_letter_code
_entity_poly.pdbx_strand_id
1 'polypeptide(L)'
;MSPERWDMLLGDAENFLSRWGHTAHAMGWTALDLYGVHPLAPAARFDVMGFLFLIQGGAVPVITASSASIHRRTGAHLTYRRHDISDAVLITTVLA
;
A
#
# COMPACT_ATOMS: atom_id res chain seq x y z
N MET A 1 -10.84 -4.15 10.67
CA MET A 1 -9.84 -3.09 10.96
C MET A 1 -10.42 -2.22 12.06
N SER A 2 -9.63 -1.68 13.00
CA SER A 2 -10.15 -0.71 13.98
C SER A 2 -10.21 0.70 13.36
N PRO A 3 -11.02 1.63 13.88
CA PRO A 3 -11.07 3.02 13.40
C PRO A 3 -9.71 3.69 13.38
N GLU A 4 -8.88 3.48 14.39
CA GLU A 4 -7.54 4.10 14.48
C GLU A 4 -6.60 3.59 13.38
N ARG A 5 -6.72 2.31 13.02
CA ARG A 5 -5.94 1.73 11.91
C ARG A 5 -6.42 2.26 10.56
N TRP A 6 -7.71 2.57 10.44
CA TRP A 6 -8.28 3.17 9.25
C TRP A 6 -7.81 4.61 9.07
N ASP A 7 -7.88 5.42 10.12
CA ASP A 7 -7.39 6.81 10.09
C ASP A 7 -5.89 6.88 9.76
N MET A 8 -5.10 5.95 10.31
CA MET A 8 -3.69 5.82 9.97
C MET A 8 -3.48 5.48 8.49
N LEU A 9 -4.26 4.55 7.93
CA LEU A 9 -4.19 4.21 6.52
C LEU A 9 -4.53 5.41 5.62
N LEU A 10 -5.55 6.20 5.99
CA LEU A 10 -5.90 7.42 5.28
C LEU A 10 -4.75 8.43 5.30
N GLY A 11 -4.17 8.69 6.47
CA GLY A 11 -3.02 9.58 6.59
C GLY A 11 -1.78 9.09 5.83
N ASP A 12 -1.51 7.78 5.85
CA ASP A 12 -0.43 7.18 5.06
C ASP A 12 -0.68 7.35 3.56
N ALA A 13 -1.92 7.16 3.09
CA ALA A 13 -2.31 7.35 1.70
C ALA A 13 -2.19 8.80 1.25
N GLU A 14 -2.67 9.76 2.05
CA GLU A 14 -2.56 11.20 1.76
C GLU A 14 -1.10 11.64 1.66
N ASN A 15 -0.27 11.25 2.63
CA ASN A 15 1.16 11.56 2.62
C ASN A 15 1.86 10.96 1.40
N PHE A 16 1.60 9.68 1.12
CA PHE A 16 2.16 9.01 -0.04
C PHE A 16 1.75 9.70 -1.35
N LEU A 17 0.47 10.01 -1.55
CA LEU A 17 -0.01 10.64 -2.77
C LEU A 17 0.55 12.06 -2.95
N SER A 18 0.61 12.84 -1.87
CA SER A 18 1.18 14.20 -1.87
C SER A 18 2.66 14.19 -2.31
N ARG A 19 3.43 13.22 -1.81
CA ARG A 19 4.87 13.15 -2.07
C ARG A 19 5.24 12.39 -3.34
N TRP A 20 4.52 11.32 -3.63
CA TRP A 20 4.90 10.31 -4.63
C TRP A 20 3.84 10.04 -5.68
N GLY A 21 2.61 10.52 -5.55
CA GLY A 21 1.50 10.12 -6.43
C GLY A 21 1.80 10.26 -7.93
N HIS A 22 2.26 11.44 -8.35
CA HIS A 22 2.65 11.67 -9.74
C HIS A 22 3.84 10.79 -10.18
N THR A 23 4.88 10.71 -9.35
CA THR A 23 6.09 9.90 -9.65
C THR A 23 5.77 8.42 -9.74
N ALA A 24 4.95 7.89 -8.82
CA ALA A 24 4.51 6.51 -8.80
C ALA A 24 3.72 6.18 -10.08
N HIS A 25 2.77 7.06 -10.45
CA HIS A 25 2.01 6.91 -11.68
C HIS A 25 2.92 6.91 -12.93
N ALA A 26 3.86 7.85 -13.02
CA ALA A 26 4.83 7.91 -14.11
C ALA A 26 5.76 6.68 -14.18
N MET A 27 6.00 6.03 -13.03
CA MET A 27 6.74 4.77 -12.92
C MET A 27 5.86 3.53 -13.16
N GLY A 28 4.59 3.70 -13.52
CA GLY A 28 3.66 2.63 -13.86
C GLY A 28 3.04 1.93 -12.66
N TRP A 29 3.04 2.53 -11.47
CA TRP A 29 2.25 2.03 -10.34
C TRP A 29 0.76 2.22 -10.62
N THR A 30 0.00 1.17 -10.34
CA THR A 30 -1.45 1.12 -10.55
C THR A 30 -2.20 1.31 -9.23
N ALA A 31 -3.51 1.54 -9.33
CA ALA A 31 -4.37 1.54 -8.15
C ALA A 31 -4.35 0.18 -7.43
N LEU A 32 -4.20 -0.93 -8.15
CA LEU A 32 -4.07 -2.26 -7.54
C LEU A 32 -2.76 -2.39 -6.75
N ASP A 33 -1.64 -1.89 -7.28
CA ASP A 33 -0.36 -1.91 -6.56
C ASP A 33 -0.44 -1.18 -5.20
N LEU A 34 -1.32 -0.18 -5.08
CA LEU A 34 -1.45 0.67 -3.89
C LEU A 34 -2.59 0.22 -2.96
N TYR A 35 -3.74 -0.14 -3.52
CA TYR A 35 -5.02 -0.35 -2.82
C TYR A 35 -5.60 -1.77 -3.00
N GLY A 36 -4.86 -2.68 -3.63
CA GLY A 36 -5.28 -4.06 -3.84
C GLY A 36 -5.45 -4.83 -2.53
N VAL A 37 -6.46 -5.70 -2.49
CA VAL A 37 -6.72 -6.63 -1.37
C VAL A 37 -7.28 -7.95 -1.92
N HIS A 38 -7.13 -9.04 -1.18
CA HIS A 38 -7.79 -10.31 -1.54
C HIS A 38 -9.32 -10.19 -1.38
N PRO A 39 -10.13 -10.63 -2.37
CA PRO A 39 -11.59 -10.45 -2.35
C PRO A 39 -12.28 -11.15 -1.19
N LEU A 40 -11.81 -12.34 -0.80
CA LEU A 40 -12.42 -13.14 0.29
C LEU A 40 -11.72 -13.00 1.64
N ALA A 41 -10.53 -12.39 1.67
CA ALA A 41 -9.68 -12.35 2.86
C ALA A 41 -8.84 -11.06 2.93
N PRO A 42 -9.48 -9.87 2.81
CA PRO A 42 -8.80 -8.61 2.57
C PRO A 42 -7.84 -8.19 3.69
N ALA A 43 -8.04 -8.69 4.92
CA ALA A 43 -7.21 -8.37 6.08
C ALA A 43 -6.15 -9.43 6.42
N ALA A 44 -6.20 -10.62 5.80
CA ALA A 44 -5.36 -11.76 6.18
C ALA A 44 -4.31 -12.12 5.13
N ARG A 45 -4.59 -11.86 3.84
CA ARG A 45 -3.70 -12.18 2.73
C ARG A 45 -2.75 -11.03 2.42
N PHE A 46 -1.66 -10.95 3.18
CA PHE A 46 -0.62 -9.91 3.02
C PHE A 46 0.18 -10.05 1.72
N ASP A 47 0.24 -11.27 1.17
CA ASP A 47 0.93 -11.61 -0.08
C ASP A 47 0.25 -11.06 -1.33
N VAL A 48 -0.97 -10.53 -1.22
CA VAL A 48 -1.71 -9.89 -2.33
C VAL A 48 -2.17 -8.48 -1.96
N MET A 49 -1.63 -7.92 -0.88
CA MET A 49 -2.04 -6.65 -0.33
C MET A 49 -1.23 -5.50 -0.92
N GLY A 50 -1.93 -4.45 -1.33
CA GLY A 50 -1.34 -3.24 -1.87
C GLY A 50 -0.43 -2.54 -0.87
N PHE A 51 0.51 -1.77 -1.42
CA PHE A 51 1.60 -1.14 -0.68
C PHE A 51 1.14 -0.30 0.52
N LEU A 52 0.04 0.45 0.40
CA LEU A 52 -0.38 1.41 1.42
C LEU A 52 -0.76 0.75 2.75
N PHE A 53 -1.30 -0.46 2.71
CA PHE A 53 -1.66 -1.20 3.93
C PHE A 53 -0.44 -1.68 4.73
N LEU A 54 0.75 -1.68 4.12
CA LEU A 54 1.99 -2.15 4.75
C LEU A 54 2.78 -1.02 5.42
N ILE A 55 2.48 0.25 5.10
CA ILE A 55 3.17 1.44 5.61
C ILE A 55 3.00 1.55 7.13
N GLN A 56 1.75 1.51 7.60
CA GLN A 56 1.39 1.46 9.03
C GLN A 56 2.10 2.54 9.86
N GLY A 57 2.01 3.79 9.40
CA GLY A 57 2.62 4.97 10.04
C GLY A 57 4.14 5.07 9.86
N GLY A 58 4.72 4.26 8.98
CA GLY A 58 6.11 4.32 8.56
C GLY A 58 6.38 5.38 7.49
N ALA A 59 7.65 5.72 7.30
CA ALA A 59 8.06 6.64 6.25
C ALA A 59 8.37 5.90 4.94
N VAL A 60 8.06 6.52 3.80
CA VAL A 60 8.40 6.03 2.46
C VAL A 60 9.50 6.93 1.87
N PRO A 61 10.79 6.60 2.06
CA PRO A 61 11.90 7.45 1.61
C PRO A 61 12.23 7.29 0.14
N VAL A 62 11.89 6.14 -0.47
CA VAL A 62 12.22 5.83 -1.86
C VAL A 62 11.15 4.98 -2.51
N ILE A 63 10.88 5.29 -3.77
CA ILE A 63 10.08 4.50 -4.70
C ILE A 63 10.86 4.35 -6.02
N THR A 64 10.70 3.20 -6.66
CA THR A 64 11.21 2.89 -7.99
C THR A 64 10.08 2.32 -8.84
N ALA A 65 10.35 2.02 -10.11
CA ALA A 65 9.38 1.33 -10.97
C ALA A 65 8.94 -0.03 -10.44
N SER A 66 9.74 -0.73 -9.63
CA SER A 66 9.47 -2.10 -9.18
C SER A 66 9.36 -2.26 -7.67
N SER A 67 9.64 -1.23 -6.87
CA SER A 67 9.68 -1.37 -5.41
C SER A 67 9.51 -0.07 -4.66
N ALA A 68 9.18 -0.16 -3.37
CA ALA A 68 9.20 0.95 -2.43
C ALA A 68 9.76 0.49 -1.08
N SER A 69 10.44 1.38 -0.38
CA SER A 69 10.93 1.10 0.98
C SER A 69 9.99 1.67 2.03
N ILE A 70 9.87 0.98 3.17
CA ILE A 70 9.14 1.44 4.35
C ILE A 70 10.09 1.43 5.52
N HIS A 71 10.26 2.59 6.16
CA HIS A 71 10.99 2.73 7.42
C HIS A 71 9.97 2.83 8.55
N ARG A 72 9.79 1.75 9.31
CA ARG A 72 8.84 1.71 10.43
C ARG A 72 9.40 2.44 11.64
N ARG A 73 8.52 3.01 12.46
CA ARG A 73 8.88 3.64 13.74
C ARG A 73 9.56 2.68 14.71
N THR A 74 9.31 1.38 14.56
CA THR A 74 9.94 0.30 15.33
C THR A 74 11.40 0.04 14.94
N GLY A 75 11.91 0.72 13.90
CA GLY A 75 13.25 0.49 13.35
C GLY A 75 13.31 -0.59 12.26
N ALA A 76 12.20 -1.25 11.94
CA ALA A 76 12.16 -2.22 10.84
C ALA A 76 12.21 -1.51 9.47
N HIS A 77 13.08 -2.00 8.58
CA HIS A 77 13.18 -1.57 7.20
C HIS A 77 12.63 -2.65 6.28
N LEU A 78 11.54 -2.35 5.59
CA LEU A 78 10.89 -3.26 4.65
C LEU A 78 11.09 -2.77 3.22
N THR A 79 11.12 -3.71 2.27
CA THR A 79 11.05 -3.41 0.85
C THR A 79 9.83 -4.11 0.28
N TYR A 80 8.83 -3.34 -0.11
CA TYR A 80 7.74 -3.83 -0.94
C TYR A 80 8.25 -3.96 -2.37
N ARG A 81 8.10 -5.15 -2.95
CA ARG A 81 8.38 -5.39 -4.37
C ARG A 81 7.05 -5.56 -5.08
N ARG A 82 6.85 -4.78 -6.13
CA ARG A 82 5.74 -5.01 -7.04
C ARG A 82 5.88 -6.39 -7.64
N HIS A 83 4.80 -7.14 -7.60
CA HIS A 83 4.69 -8.46 -8.16
C HIS A 83 3.29 -8.60 -8.72
N ASP A 84 3.06 -9.65 -9.49
CA ASP A 84 1.75 -9.92 -10.03
C ASP A 84 0.78 -10.23 -8.87
N ILE A 85 -0.18 -9.34 -8.67
CA ILE A 85 -1.24 -9.45 -7.68
C ILE A 85 -2.58 -9.76 -8.36
N SER A 86 -2.57 -10.66 -9.36
CA SER A 86 -3.75 -11.06 -10.14
C SER A 86 -4.98 -11.45 -9.30
N ASP A 87 -4.78 -11.97 -8.08
CA ASP A 87 -5.88 -12.32 -7.16
C ASP A 87 -6.42 -11.14 -6.34
N ALA A 88 -5.85 -9.94 -6.52
CA ALA A 88 -6.27 -8.74 -5.80
C ALA A 88 -7.39 -8.00 -6.54
N VAL A 89 -8.29 -7.44 -5.76
CA VAL A 89 -9.30 -6.47 -6.21
C VAL A 89 -9.08 -5.15 -5.49
N LEU A 90 -9.63 -4.05 -6.00
CA LEU A 90 -9.57 -2.77 -5.28
C LEU A 90 -10.38 -2.86 -3.99
N ILE A 91 -9.90 -2.28 -2.90
CA ILE A 91 -10.63 -2.29 -1.62
C ILE A 91 -12.08 -1.79 -1.72
N THR A 92 -12.36 -0.88 -2.65
CA THR A 92 -13.71 -0.34 -2.90
C THR A 92 -14.69 -1.40 -3.42
N THR A 93 -14.22 -2.49 -4.03
CA THR A 93 -15.09 -3.56 -4.55
C THR A 93 -15.52 -4.56 -3.48
N VAL A 94 -14.86 -4.57 -2.32
CA VAL A 94 -15.17 -5.48 -1.20
C VAL A 94 -16.16 -4.82 -0.22
N LEU A 95 -16.42 -3.52 -0.37
CA LEU A 95 -17.35 -2.75 0.46
C LEU A 95 -18.73 -2.55 -0.20
N ALA A 96 -18.96 -3.18 -1.35
CA ALA A 96 -20.20 -3.12 -2.13
C ALA A 96 -21.17 -4.26 -1.76
#